data_AF-A0A151AD45-F1
#
_entry.id   AF-A0A151AD45-F1
#
_cell.length_a   1.000
_cell.length_b   1.000
_cell.length_c   1.000
_cell.angle_alpha   90.00
_cell.angle_beta   90.00
_cell.angle_gamma   90.00
#
_symmetry.space_group_name_H-M   'P 1'
#
loop_
_entity.id
_entity.type
_entity.pdbx_description
1 polymer ?
#
loop_
_entity_poly.entity_id
_entity_poly.type
_entity_poly.pdbx_seq_one_letter_code
_entity_poly.pdbx_strand_id
1 'polypeptide(L)'
;MILLDRIRRAINDPSLVSAFVKWKISEMTLLARQGRVGALASYAVAGVTGRRPYDYYLRHLVRTTEGQPVCSIEGLEMSLDLTDDGISRELFLYRTREQTTVECFQRELRALRAEVEGPIHVLEIGANIGYFALIEARALGDRAEIHAFEPDARNLPLLCENIARNGYAERIHVNPAAIGPVSGRALLQRSSHSNRNRLASDGGVAYAEALSLTGETRPVDVWSVDDYLADNGIPSESVNVVRMDVEGYETEIVRGMESVLAASGPLVLFVEIHPHLLSDAEYHRFVATLDAAGFEVVDVISERITARPFDGSLDVERLLDLRDVKQSGYKLVAKRSA
;
A
#
# COMPACT_ATOMS: atom_id res chain seq x y z
N MET A 1 5.69 -1.14 34.18
CA MET A 1 6.21 -2.52 34.01
C MET A 1 6.59 -2.83 32.56
N ILE A 2 5.83 -2.39 31.54
CA ILE A 2 6.13 -2.62 30.12
C ILE A 2 7.41 -1.89 29.62
N LEU A 3 7.70 -0.69 30.14
CA LEU A 3 8.89 0.08 29.76
C LEU A 3 10.19 -0.60 30.24
N LEU A 4 10.20 -1.16 31.46
CA LEU A 4 11.35 -1.87 32.02
C LEU A 4 11.63 -3.21 31.33
N ASP A 5 10.59 -3.92 30.88
CA ASP A 5 10.74 -5.18 30.13
C ASP A 5 11.22 -4.92 28.69
N ARG A 6 10.75 -3.83 28.06
CA ARG A 6 11.27 -3.34 26.77
C ARG A 6 12.72 -2.87 26.88
N ILE A 7 13.07 -2.15 27.95
CA ILE A 7 14.45 -1.74 28.25
C ILE A 7 15.35 -2.97 28.50
N ARG A 8 14.86 -4.01 29.18
CA ARG A 8 15.61 -5.27 29.39
C ARG A 8 15.87 -6.02 28.09
N ARG A 9 14.90 -6.11 27.18
CA ARG A 9 15.10 -6.71 25.84
C ARG A 9 16.03 -5.87 24.97
N ALA A 10 15.90 -4.54 25.06
CA ALA A 10 16.77 -3.56 24.42
C ALA A 10 18.24 -3.68 24.85
N ILE A 11 18.53 -3.91 26.14
CA ILE A 11 19.90 -4.08 26.64
C ILE A 11 20.57 -5.34 26.07
N ASN A 12 19.79 -6.38 25.73
CA ASN A 12 20.30 -7.64 25.19
C ASN A 12 20.44 -7.65 23.66
N ASP A 13 19.92 -6.64 22.95
CA ASP A 13 20.06 -6.50 21.49
C ASP A 13 20.17 -5.02 21.09
N PRO A 14 21.40 -4.48 21.01
CA PRO A 14 21.66 -3.08 20.63
C PRO A 14 21.07 -2.67 19.29
N SER A 15 20.85 -3.63 18.37
CA SER A 15 20.30 -3.35 17.04
C SER A 15 18.82 -2.98 17.10
N LEU A 16 18.03 -3.65 17.95
CA LEU A 16 16.62 -3.34 18.18
C LEU A 16 16.41 -1.97 18.83
N VAL A 17 17.33 -1.57 19.73
CA VAL A 17 17.32 -0.24 20.35
C VAL A 17 17.59 0.83 19.30
N SER A 18 18.64 0.63 18.49
CA SER A 18 18.99 1.55 17.43
C SER A 18 17.83 1.75 16.45
N ALA A 19 17.19 0.65 16.00
CA ALA A 19 16.03 0.69 15.12
C ALA A 19 14.84 1.44 15.75
N PHE A 20 14.52 1.14 17.01
CA PHE A 20 13.43 1.82 17.73
C PHE A 20 13.68 3.32 17.89
N VAL A 21 14.89 3.72 18.25
CA VAL A 21 15.27 5.13 18.41
C VAL A 21 15.22 5.86 17.07
N LYS A 22 15.78 5.28 16.00
CA LYS A 22 15.71 5.83 14.64
C LYS A 22 14.25 6.04 14.21
N TRP A 23 13.39 5.04 14.43
CA TRP A 23 11.97 5.14 14.13
C TRP A 23 11.29 6.29 14.88
N LYS A 24 11.53 6.42 16.19
CA LYS A 24 10.96 7.52 16.98
C LYS A 24 11.45 8.90 16.56
N ILE A 25 12.72 9.03 16.20
CA ILE A 25 13.27 10.28 15.65
C ILE A 25 12.56 10.64 14.35
N SER A 26 12.46 9.70 13.40
CA SER A 26 11.75 9.92 12.13
C SER A 26 10.28 10.33 12.33
N GLU A 27 9.57 9.68 13.25
CA GLU A 27 8.19 10.01 13.61
C GLU A 27 8.05 11.45 14.16
N MET A 28 8.93 11.83 15.10
CA MET A 28 8.92 13.19 15.66
C MET A 28 9.30 14.25 14.62
N THR A 29 10.30 13.97 13.78
CA THR A 29 10.71 14.86 12.68
C THR A 29 9.55 15.06 11.71
N LEU A 30 8.81 14.01 11.38
CA LEU A 30 7.65 14.10 10.50
C LEU A 30 6.55 14.96 11.11
N LEU A 31 6.19 14.71 12.37
CA LEU A 31 5.19 15.52 13.07
C LEU A 31 5.59 17.00 13.16
N ALA A 32 6.87 17.28 13.40
CA ALA A 32 7.40 18.64 13.42
C ALA A 32 7.31 19.32 12.04
N ARG A 33 7.73 18.63 10.97
CA ARG A 33 7.65 19.15 9.59
C ARG A 33 6.21 19.42 9.15
N GLN A 34 5.27 18.59 9.59
CA GLN A 34 3.85 18.70 9.27
C GLN A 34 3.10 19.67 10.22
N GLY A 35 3.81 20.41 11.07
CA GLY A 35 3.22 21.39 11.99
C GLY A 35 2.32 20.78 13.07
N ARG A 36 2.45 19.47 13.36
CA ARG A 36 1.57 18.73 14.28
C ARG A 36 2.02 18.86 15.74
N VAL A 37 2.14 20.10 16.21
CA VAL A 37 2.66 20.45 17.54
C VAL A 37 1.88 19.75 18.66
N GLY A 38 0.55 19.68 18.56
CA GLY A 38 -0.29 18.98 19.56
C GLY A 38 -0.04 17.47 19.62
N ALA A 39 0.16 16.83 18.47
CA ALA A 39 0.52 15.42 18.42
C ALA A 39 1.93 15.20 18.96
N LEU A 40 2.91 15.98 18.51
CA LEU A 40 4.29 15.94 18.99
C LEU A 40 4.38 16.09 20.51
N ALA A 41 3.69 17.07 21.08
CA ALA A 41 3.60 17.29 22.53
C ALA A 41 2.97 16.08 23.24
N SER A 42 1.91 15.49 22.67
CA SER A 42 1.31 14.28 23.23
C SER A 42 2.27 13.08 23.23
N TYR A 43 3.09 12.91 22.19
CA TYR A 43 4.08 11.84 22.13
C TYR A 43 5.17 12.02 23.20
N ALA A 44 5.62 13.25 23.44
CA ALA A 44 6.53 13.56 24.54
C ALA A 44 5.91 13.25 25.92
N VAL A 45 4.64 13.64 26.13
CA VAL A 45 3.90 13.33 27.37
C VAL A 45 3.74 11.81 27.55
N ALA A 46 3.48 11.07 26.47
CA ALA A 46 3.38 9.62 26.51
C ALA A 46 4.70 8.94 26.87
N GLY A 47 5.83 9.45 26.37
CA GLY A 47 7.15 8.97 26.73
C GLY A 47 7.47 9.13 28.23
N VAL A 48 7.03 10.23 28.85
CA VAL A 48 7.32 10.55 30.26
C VAL A 48 6.30 9.93 31.23
N THR A 49 5.02 10.03 30.91
CA THR A 49 3.93 9.72 31.85
C THR A 49 3.23 8.38 31.58
N GLY A 50 3.48 7.79 30.41
CA GLY A 50 2.74 6.62 29.91
C GLY A 50 1.30 6.92 29.48
N ARG A 51 0.79 8.15 29.69
CA ARG A 51 -0.54 8.57 29.23
C ARG A 51 -0.47 8.99 27.76
N ARG A 52 -1.51 8.68 26.98
CA ARG A 52 -1.59 9.06 25.56
C ARG A 52 -2.68 10.13 25.34
N PRO A 53 -2.41 11.43 25.62
CA PRO A 53 -3.35 12.52 25.38
C PRO A 53 -3.97 12.50 23.97
N TYR A 54 -3.18 12.11 22.96
CA TYR A 54 -3.62 12.01 21.58
C TYR A 54 -4.77 11.03 21.40
N ASP A 55 -4.78 9.89 22.09
CA ASP A 55 -5.88 8.92 22.04
C ASP A 55 -7.19 9.50 22.63
N TYR A 56 -7.08 10.42 23.60
CA TYR A 56 -8.26 11.15 24.11
C TYR A 56 -8.75 12.19 23.10
N TYR A 57 -7.83 12.88 22.44
CA TYR A 57 -8.16 13.83 21.37
C TYR A 57 -8.82 13.14 20.17
N LEU A 58 -8.29 12.00 19.71
CA LEU A 58 -8.92 11.20 18.65
C LEU A 58 -10.33 10.75 19.05
N ARG A 59 -10.52 10.25 20.29
CA ARG A 59 -11.86 9.88 20.78
C ARG A 59 -12.81 11.07 20.87
N HIS A 60 -12.32 12.27 21.19
CA HIS A 60 -13.12 13.48 21.16
C HIS A 60 -13.53 13.83 19.73
N LEU A 61 -12.59 13.82 18.78
CA LEU A 61 -12.85 14.07 17.37
C LEU A 61 -13.88 13.10 16.79
N VAL A 62 -13.71 11.80 17.06
CA VAL A 62 -14.69 10.77 16.63
C VAL A 62 -16.11 11.12 17.07
N ARG A 63 -16.29 11.71 18.26
CA ARG A 63 -17.61 12.14 18.75
C ARG A 63 -18.12 13.42 18.10
N THR A 64 -17.23 14.34 17.71
CA THR A 64 -17.61 15.66 17.19
C THR A 64 -17.71 15.73 15.67
N THR A 65 -17.06 14.81 14.94
CA THR A 65 -17.03 14.77 13.47
C THR A 65 -17.71 13.50 12.93
N GLU A 66 -18.57 12.86 13.73
CA GLU A 66 -19.18 11.56 13.42
C GLU A 66 -18.17 10.47 13.01
N GLY A 67 -16.90 10.59 13.45
CA GLY A 67 -15.84 9.65 13.11
C GLY A 67 -15.12 9.92 11.79
N GLN A 68 -15.63 10.82 10.93
CA GLN A 68 -15.15 10.99 9.55
C GLN A 68 -14.67 12.41 9.21
N PRO A 69 -13.53 12.89 9.77
CA PRO A 69 -12.96 14.17 9.36
C PRO A 69 -12.45 14.14 7.92
N VAL A 70 -12.57 15.29 7.25
CA VAL A 70 -11.92 15.56 5.96
C VAL A 70 -10.59 16.25 6.21
N CYS A 71 -9.54 15.82 5.50
CA CYS A 71 -8.20 16.34 5.65
C CYS A 71 -7.47 16.44 4.31
N SER A 72 -6.72 17.52 4.13
CA SER A 72 -5.77 17.64 3.02
C SER A 72 -4.52 16.80 3.31
N ILE A 73 -4.21 15.85 2.44
CA ILE A 73 -3.06 14.94 2.51
C ILE A 73 -2.33 15.07 1.18
N GLU A 74 -1.09 15.57 1.22
CA GLU A 74 -0.32 15.87 0.01
C GLU A 74 -1.10 16.74 -1.01
N GLY A 75 -2.06 17.57 -0.59
CA GLY A 75 -2.91 18.39 -1.47
C GLY A 75 -4.11 17.67 -2.09
N LEU A 76 -4.43 16.46 -1.63
CA LEU A 76 -5.65 15.71 -1.95
C LEU A 76 -6.59 15.75 -0.75
N GLU A 77 -7.88 16.00 -0.97
CA GLU A 77 -8.87 16.05 0.09
C GLU A 77 -9.42 14.65 0.37
N MET A 78 -9.22 14.11 1.58
CA MET A 78 -9.69 12.78 1.94
C MET A 78 -10.51 12.78 3.22
N SER A 79 -11.68 12.15 3.16
CA SER A 79 -12.42 11.63 4.30
C SER A 79 -11.68 10.42 4.88
N LEU A 80 -11.53 10.40 6.20
CA LEU A 80 -10.81 9.37 6.94
C LEU A 80 -11.71 8.80 8.02
N ASP A 81 -11.70 7.50 8.26
CA ASP A 81 -12.41 6.91 9.40
C ASP A 81 -11.46 6.81 10.61
N LEU A 82 -11.66 7.66 11.63
CA LEU A 82 -10.82 7.62 12.83
C LEU A 82 -11.15 6.45 13.77
N THR A 83 -12.20 5.69 13.51
CA THR A 83 -12.50 4.45 14.25
C THR A 83 -11.63 3.29 13.78
N ASP A 84 -11.15 3.31 12.54
CA ASP A 84 -10.13 2.40 12.01
C ASP A 84 -8.80 2.59 12.77
N ASP A 85 -8.14 1.48 13.11
CA ASP A 85 -6.79 1.47 13.70
C ASP A 85 -5.69 1.51 12.62
N GLY A 86 -6.07 1.40 11.34
CA GLY A 86 -5.21 1.39 10.17
C GLY A 86 -4.88 2.76 9.58
N ILE A 87 -4.85 2.79 8.24
CA ILE A 87 -4.32 3.87 7.43
C ILE A 87 -4.98 5.23 7.74
N SER A 88 -6.27 5.25 8.07
CA SER A 88 -7.01 6.50 8.29
C SER A 88 -6.43 7.32 9.44
N ARG A 89 -6.04 6.68 10.54
CA ARG A 89 -5.42 7.37 11.69
C ARG A 89 -4.02 7.85 11.38
N GLU A 90 -3.23 7.05 10.65
CA GLU A 90 -1.89 7.44 10.25
C GLU A 90 -1.92 8.66 9.33
N LEU A 91 -2.77 8.64 8.30
CA LEU A 91 -2.98 9.78 7.41
C LEU A 91 -3.52 11.00 8.16
N PHE A 92 -4.43 10.78 9.12
CA PHE A 92 -4.90 11.86 9.98
C PHE A 92 -3.80 12.45 10.85
N LEU A 93 -2.84 11.66 11.32
CA LEU A 93 -1.76 12.07 12.21
C LEU A 93 -0.58 12.69 11.46
N TYR A 94 -0.10 12.02 10.41
CA TYR A 94 1.12 12.38 9.71
C TYR A 94 0.89 13.19 8.43
N ARG A 95 -0.34 13.30 7.93
CA ARG A 95 -0.67 13.99 6.66
C ARG A 95 0.02 13.43 5.42
N THR A 96 0.57 12.23 5.55
CA THR A 96 1.33 11.54 4.51
C THR A 96 1.52 10.09 4.93
N ARG A 97 1.82 9.22 3.98
CA ARG A 97 2.21 7.83 4.22
C ARG A 97 3.19 7.43 3.12
N GLU A 98 4.22 6.67 3.48
CA GLU A 98 5.17 6.10 2.51
C GLU A 98 5.70 7.17 1.51
N GLN A 99 6.24 8.27 2.06
CA GLN A 99 6.61 9.46 1.28
C GLN A 99 7.50 9.13 0.08
N THR A 100 8.53 8.32 0.26
CA THR A 100 9.47 8.06 -0.84
C THR A 100 8.92 7.05 -1.82
N THR A 101 8.10 6.12 -1.35
CA THR A 101 7.31 5.25 -2.21
C THR A 101 6.43 6.09 -3.15
N VAL A 102 5.70 7.06 -2.59
CA VAL A 102 4.89 7.99 -3.35
C VAL A 102 5.74 8.82 -4.31
N GLU A 103 6.87 9.37 -3.87
CA GLU A 103 7.77 10.16 -4.70
C GLU A 103 8.33 9.37 -5.90
N CYS A 104 8.88 8.18 -5.66
CA CYS A 104 9.43 7.31 -6.71
C CYS A 104 8.34 6.87 -7.69
N PHE A 105 7.18 6.46 -7.18
CA PHE A 105 6.09 6.03 -8.07
C PHE A 105 5.54 7.19 -8.90
N GLN A 106 5.31 8.36 -8.29
CA GLN A 106 4.88 9.55 -9.04
C GLN A 106 5.89 9.99 -10.10
N ARG A 107 7.20 9.83 -9.84
CA ARG A 107 8.25 10.10 -10.82
C ARG A 107 8.05 9.23 -12.06
N GLU A 108 7.84 7.93 -11.88
CA GLU A 108 7.64 7.01 -12.99
C GLU A 108 6.31 7.23 -13.72
N LEU A 109 5.21 7.53 -13.01
CA LEU A 109 3.94 7.87 -13.66
C LEU A 109 4.04 9.14 -14.51
N ARG A 110 4.78 10.15 -14.05
CA ARG A 110 4.99 11.38 -14.84
C ARG A 110 5.88 11.14 -16.06
N ALA A 111 6.91 10.31 -15.93
CA ALA A 111 7.75 9.90 -17.06
C ALA A 111 6.92 9.12 -18.09
N LEU A 112 6.16 8.11 -17.64
CA LEU A 112 5.26 7.32 -18.47
C LEU A 112 4.24 8.22 -19.20
N ARG A 113 3.66 9.19 -18.49
CA ARG A 113 2.78 10.20 -19.10
C ARG A 113 3.49 10.89 -20.27
N ALA A 114 4.75 11.28 -20.14
CA ALA A 114 5.46 11.93 -21.24
C ALA A 114 5.78 11.00 -22.43
N GLU A 115 5.86 9.68 -22.20
CA GLU A 115 6.28 8.66 -23.19
C GLU A 115 5.11 8.06 -23.97
N VAL A 116 3.96 7.87 -23.33
CA VAL A 116 2.78 7.22 -23.94
C VAL A 116 1.84 8.27 -24.53
N GLU A 117 1.27 7.98 -25.71
CA GLU A 117 0.18 8.77 -26.30
C GLU A 117 -1.19 8.18 -25.93
N GLY A 118 -2.20 9.03 -25.76
CA GLY A 118 -3.57 8.58 -25.46
C GLY A 118 -3.81 8.24 -23.98
N PRO A 119 -4.94 7.56 -23.68
CA PRO A 119 -5.30 7.13 -22.32
C PRO A 119 -4.23 6.21 -21.71
N ILE A 120 -4.06 6.30 -20.40
CA ILE A 120 -3.12 5.50 -19.62
C ILE A 120 -3.93 4.65 -18.65
N HIS A 121 -3.98 3.34 -18.90
CA HIS A 121 -4.74 2.42 -18.07
C HIS A 121 -3.91 1.94 -16.88
N VAL A 122 -4.50 2.06 -15.70
CA VAL A 122 -3.92 1.63 -14.42
C VAL A 122 -4.81 0.56 -13.80
N LEU A 123 -4.22 -0.58 -13.44
CA LEU A 123 -4.85 -1.53 -12.53
C LEU A 123 -4.34 -1.26 -11.11
N GLU A 124 -5.19 -0.68 -10.27
CA GLU A 124 -4.91 -0.36 -8.85
C GLU A 124 -5.55 -1.47 -7.99
N ILE A 125 -4.72 -2.39 -7.54
CA ILE A 125 -5.14 -3.63 -6.89
C ILE A 125 -4.84 -3.53 -5.39
N GLY A 126 -5.90 -3.44 -4.59
CA GLY A 126 -5.80 -3.10 -3.16
C GLY A 126 -6.07 -1.62 -2.90
N ALA A 127 -7.06 -1.04 -3.58
CA ALA A 127 -7.31 0.39 -3.61
C ALA A 127 -7.66 1.00 -2.23
N ASN A 128 -8.22 0.19 -1.31
CA ASN A 128 -8.54 0.60 0.05
C ASN A 128 -9.41 1.87 0.07
N ILE A 129 -9.04 2.91 0.82
CA ILE A 129 -9.76 4.20 0.86
C ILE A 129 -9.34 5.17 -0.26
N GLY A 130 -8.57 4.71 -1.25
CA GLY A 130 -8.21 5.45 -2.45
C GLY A 130 -6.94 6.30 -2.36
N TYR A 131 -6.12 6.13 -1.32
CA TYR A 131 -4.92 6.99 -1.13
C TYR A 131 -4.01 7.01 -2.37
N PHE A 132 -3.68 5.84 -2.91
CA PHE A 132 -2.81 5.74 -4.07
C PHE A 132 -3.54 5.96 -5.40
N ALA A 133 -4.75 5.44 -5.58
CA ALA A 133 -5.61 5.78 -6.73
C ALA A 133 -5.70 7.30 -6.99
N LEU A 134 -5.85 8.11 -5.93
CA LEU A 134 -5.86 9.58 -6.04
C LEU A 134 -4.50 10.17 -6.43
N ILE A 135 -3.40 9.59 -5.91
CA ILE A 135 -2.03 9.99 -6.25
C ILE A 135 -1.72 9.69 -7.72
N GLU A 136 -2.15 8.52 -8.20
CA GLU A 136 -2.03 8.06 -9.58
C GLU A 136 -2.81 8.97 -10.52
N ALA A 137 -4.09 9.21 -10.24
CA ALA A 137 -4.94 10.09 -11.04
C ALA A 137 -4.36 11.50 -11.14
N ARG A 138 -3.81 12.03 -10.04
CA ARG A 138 -3.15 13.34 -10.05
C ARG A 138 -1.86 13.36 -10.86
N ALA A 139 -1.04 12.31 -10.79
CA ALA A 139 0.23 12.23 -11.52
C ALA A 139 0.01 12.10 -13.03
N LEU A 140 -0.96 11.26 -13.43
CA LEU A 140 -1.32 10.98 -14.82
C LEU A 140 -2.23 12.05 -15.43
N GLY A 141 -2.95 12.80 -14.60
CA GLY A 141 -3.80 13.90 -15.02
C GLY A 141 -5.04 13.46 -15.80
N ASP A 142 -5.33 14.18 -16.88
CA ASP A 142 -6.50 13.99 -17.73
C ASP A 142 -6.50 12.69 -18.54
N ARG A 143 -5.35 12.02 -18.63
CA ARG A 143 -5.17 10.76 -19.36
C ARG A 143 -5.33 9.51 -18.51
N ALA A 144 -5.57 9.66 -17.21
CA ALA A 144 -5.72 8.51 -16.32
C ALA A 144 -7.04 7.77 -16.57
N GLU A 145 -6.95 6.45 -16.76
CA GLU A 145 -8.08 5.51 -16.70
C GLU A 145 -7.74 4.42 -15.67
N ILE A 146 -8.23 4.57 -14.44
CA ILE A 146 -7.83 3.75 -13.29
C ILE A 146 -8.95 2.77 -12.97
N HIS A 147 -8.63 1.49 -12.93
CA HIS A 147 -9.50 0.41 -12.48
C HIS A 147 -9.06 0.02 -11.06
N ALA A 148 -9.78 0.51 -10.06
CA ALA A 148 -9.45 0.38 -8.65
C ALA A 148 -10.23 -0.79 -8.02
N PHE A 149 -9.53 -1.79 -7.51
CA PHE A 149 -10.10 -3.01 -6.92
C PHE A 149 -9.98 -2.97 -5.40
N GLU A 150 -11.11 -3.04 -4.70
CA GLU A 150 -11.19 -3.11 -3.24
C GLU A 150 -12.25 -4.13 -2.79
N PRO A 151 -11.84 -5.26 -2.18
CA PRO A 151 -12.78 -6.31 -1.80
C PRO A 151 -13.51 -6.06 -0.47
N ASP A 152 -13.01 -5.20 0.43
CA ASP A 152 -13.66 -4.96 1.72
C ASP A 152 -14.72 -3.85 1.59
N ALA A 153 -15.98 -4.25 1.73
CA ALA A 153 -17.12 -3.35 1.70
C ALA A 153 -17.07 -2.20 2.73
N ARG A 154 -16.22 -2.28 3.77
CA ARG A 154 -15.99 -1.18 4.71
C ARG A 154 -15.21 -0.01 4.09
N ASN A 155 -14.31 -0.30 3.15
CA ASN A 155 -13.46 0.69 2.53
C ASN A 155 -14.17 1.40 1.37
N LEU A 156 -15.08 0.71 0.67
CA LEU A 156 -15.77 1.21 -0.52
C LEU A 156 -16.48 2.57 -0.34
N PRO A 157 -17.22 2.86 0.75
CA PRO A 157 -17.84 4.17 0.91
C PRO A 157 -16.81 5.31 0.96
N LEU A 158 -15.71 5.12 1.69
CA LEU A 158 -14.62 6.09 1.78
C LEU A 158 -13.87 6.22 0.45
N LEU A 159 -13.63 5.10 -0.25
CA LEU A 159 -13.02 5.09 -1.58
C LEU A 159 -13.82 5.97 -2.55
N CYS A 160 -15.12 5.70 -2.70
CA CYS A 160 -16.01 6.44 -3.59
C CYS A 160 -16.09 7.92 -3.18
N GLU A 161 -16.22 8.21 -1.89
CA GLU A 161 -16.27 9.58 -1.38
C GLU A 161 -14.97 10.35 -1.68
N ASN A 162 -13.82 9.73 -1.44
CA ASN A 162 -12.51 10.33 -1.69
C ASN A 162 -12.27 10.58 -3.18
N ILE A 163 -12.66 9.65 -4.05
CA ILE A 163 -12.63 9.83 -5.51
C ILE A 163 -13.49 11.02 -5.93
N ALA A 164 -14.74 11.09 -5.44
CA ALA A 164 -15.68 12.15 -5.79
C ALA A 164 -15.21 13.53 -5.31
N ARG A 165 -14.65 13.62 -4.09
CA ARG A 165 -14.14 14.87 -3.50
C ARG A 165 -13.01 15.50 -4.30
N ASN A 166 -12.22 14.69 -5.00
CA ASN A 166 -11.11 15.16 -5.84
C ASN A 166 -11.48 15.28 -7.33
N GLY A 167 -12.76 15.06 -7.69
CA GLY A 167 -13.23 15.21 -9.07
C GLY A 167 -12.70 14.14 -10.02
N TYR A 168 -12.43 12.94 -9.53
CA TYR A 168 -11.89 11.83 -10.32
C TYR A 168 -12.91 10.72 -10.63
N ALA A 169 -14.20 10.94 -10.35
CA ALA A 169 -15.24 9.94 -10.54
C ALA A 169 -15.42 9.48 -12.00
N GLU A 170 -15.00 10.28 -12.98
CA GLU A 170 -15.02 9.90 -14.41
C GLU A 170 -13.79 9.10 -14.85
N ARG A 171 -12.74 9.04 -14.02
CA ARG A 171 -11.43 8.45 -14.35
C ARG A 171 -11.03 7.27 -13.47
N ILE A 172 -11.69 7.09 -12.33
CA ILE A 172 -11.42 6.01 -11.39
C ILE A 172 -12.66 5.14 -11.27
N HIS A 173 -12.60 3.96 -11.87
CA HIS A 173 -13.65 2.94 -11.89
C HIS A 173 -13.46 2.03 -10.67
N VAL A 174 -14.41 2.09 -9.72
CA VAL A 174 -14.35 1.30 -8.49
C VAL A 174 -14.97 -0.08 -8.69
N ASN A 175 -14.20 -1.12 -8.37
CA ASN A 175 -14.57 -2.52 -8.51
C ASN A 175 -14.58 -3.18 -7.12
N PRO A 176 -15.74 -3.60 -6.59
CA PRO A 176 -15.87 -4.21 -5.25
C PRO A 176 -15.46 -5.69 -5.26
N ALA A 177 -14.25 -5.98 -5.73
CA ALA A 177 -13.72 -7.32 -5.93
C ALA A 177 -12.22 -7.38 -5.62
N ALA A 178 -11.71 -8.58 -5.35
CA ALA A 178 -10.28 -8.83 -5.32
C ALA A 178 -9.78 -9.25 -6.71
N ILE A 179 -8.48 -9.13 -6.94
CA ILE A 179 -7.81 -9.77 -8.08
C ILE A 179 -7.12 -11.05 -7.60
N GLY A 180 -7.20 -12.10 -8.41
CA GLY A 180 -6.55 -13.38 -8.17
C GLY A 180 -6.12 -14.05 -9.48
N PRO A 181 -5.57 -15.28 -9.41
CA PRO A 181 -5.13 -16.00 -10.61
C PRO A 181 -6.29 -16.49 -11.47
N VAL A 182 -7.50 -16.61 -10.91
CA VAL A 182 -8.71 -17.09 -11.59
C VAL A 182 -9.94 -16.36 -11.06
N SER A 183 -10.91 -16.11 -11.93
CA SER A 183 -12.19 -15.52 -11.51
C SER A 183 -13.04 -16.51 -10.70
N GLY A 184 -13.82 -16.00 -9.75
CA GLY A 184 -14.66 -16.80 -8.88
C GLY A 184 -14.97 -16.13 -7.56
N ARG A 185 -14.93 -16.89 -6.47
CA ARG A 185 -15.14 -16.39 -5.11
C ARG A 185 -14.05 -16.90 -4.18
N ALA A 186 -13.62 -16.06 -3.25
CA ALA A 186 -12.65 -16.42 -2.22
C ALA A 186 -13.10 -15.87 -0.85
N LEU A 187 -12.42 -16.31 0.21
CA LEU A 187 -12.63 -15.78 1.55
C LEU A 187 -11.60 -14.68 1.82
N LEU A 188 -12.07 -13.47 2.07
CA LEU A 188 -11.27 -12.38 2.60
C LEU A 188 -11.14 -12.52 4.12
N GLN A 189 -9.92 -12.63 4.62
CA GLN A 189 -9.60 -12.60 6.04
C GLN A 189 -9.41 -11.16 6.49
N ARG A 190 -10.17 -10.75 7.51
CA ARG A 190 -10.17 -9.36 7.97
C ARG A 190 -9.14 -9.09 9.05
N SER A 191 -8.51 -7.93 8.94
CA SER A 191 -7.64 -7.35 9.96
C SER A 191 -8.37 -6.29 10.78
N SER A 192 -7.88 -6.05 12.00
CA SER A 192 -8.27 -4.90 12.83
C SER A 192 -7.86 -3.58 12.20
N HIS A 193 -6.89 -3.60 11.26
CA HIS A 193 -6.50 -2.47 10.44
C HIS A 193 -7.12 -2.68 9.04
N SER A 194 -7.98 -1.76 8.57
CA SER A 194 -8.75 -1.98 7.33
C SER A 194 -7.91 -2.13 6.06
N ASN A 195 -6.66 -1.67 6.12
CA ASN A 195 -5.69 -1.71 5.02
C ASN A 195 -4.83 -2.97 4.96
N ARG A 196 -5.13 -3.99 5.78
CA ARG A 196 -4.29 -5.20 5.93
C ARG A 196 -5.09 -6.49 5.83
N ASN A 197 -6.22 -6.43 5.12
CA ASN A 197 -7.00 -7.61 4.82
C ASN A 197 -6.26 -8.43 3.74
N ARG A 198 -6.50 -9.74 3.70
CA ARG A 198 -5.90 -10.61 2.68
C ARG A 198 -6.86 -11.71 2.25
N LEU A 199 -6.66 -12.28 1.07
CA LEU A 199 -7.35 -13.51 0.70
C LEU A 199 -6.79 -14.70 1.50
N ALA A 200 -7.68 -15.59 1.91
CA ALA A 200 -7.31 -16.85 2.53
C ALA A 200 -6.50 -17.71 1.54
N SER A 201 -5.38 -18.25 2.00
CA SER A 201 -4.53 -19.16 1.24
C SER A 201 -4.15 -20.35 2.11
N ASP A 202 -3.82 -21.47 1.46
CA ASP A 202 -3.45 -22.71 2.13
C ASP A 202 -2.06 -22.64 2.80
N GLY A 203 -1.31 -21.55 2.57
CA GLY A 203 0.11 -21.37 2.89
C GLY A 203 0.48 -20.95 4.33
N GLY A 204 -0.46 -20.88 5.27
CA GLY A 204 -0.09 -21.04 6.69
C GLY A 204 -0.56 -20.00 7.70
N VAL A 205 -1.02 -20.54 8.83
CA VAL A 205 -1.58 -19.89 10.03
C VAL A 205 -0.54 -19.03 10.80
N ALA A 206 0.76 -19.25 10.58
CA ALA A 206 1.81 -18.59 11.36
C ALA A 206 1.93 -17.06 11.11
N TYR A 207 1.56 -16.56 9.93
CA TYR A 207 1.51 -15.12 9.65
C TYR A 207 0.13 -14.50 9.91
N ALA A 208 -0.93 -15.32 9.93
CA ALA A 208 -2.25 -14.89 10.39
C ALA A 208 -2.21 -14.35 11.84
N GLU A 209 -1.25 -14.83 12.66
CA GLU A 209 -0.95 -14.29 13.99
C GLU A 209 -0.12 -12.98 13.96
N ALA A 210 0.66 -12.75 12.90
CA ALA A 210 1.52 -11.56 12.75
C ALA A 210 0.77 -10.36 12.16
N LEU A 211 -0.20 -10.62 11.27
CA LEU A 211 -1.23 -9.66 10.92
C LEU A 211 -2.24 -9.58 12.08
N SER A 212 -2.76 -8.39 12.37
CA SER A 212 -3.78 -8.20 13.42
C SER A 212 -5.15 -8.74 12.96
N LEU A 213 -5.21 -9.97 12.47
CA LEU A 213 -6.44 -10.59 11.98
C LEU A 213 -7.44 -10.74 13.12
N THR A 214 -8.71 -10.46 12.81
CA THR A 214 -9.80 -10.54 13.80
C THR A 214 -10.38 -11.95 13.91
N GLY A 215 -9.99 -12.86 12.99
CA GLY A 215 -10.64 -14.15 12.79
C GLY A 215 -11.94 -14.07 11.98
N GLU A 216 -12.40 -12.87 11.62
CA GLU A 216 -13.56 -12.71 10.75
C GLU A 216 -13.16 -12.96 9.28
N THR A 217 -13.93 -13.81 8.59
CA THR A 217 -13.79 -14.04 7.16
C THR A 217 -15.07 -13.66 6.42
N ARG A 218 -14.96 -13.13 5.21
CA ARG A 218 -16.11 -12.83 4.35
C ARG A 218 -15.91 -13.33 2.92
N PRO A 219 -16.93 -13.89 2.27
CA PRO A 219 -16.84 -14.21 0.86
C PRO A 219 -16.80 -12.91 0.05
N VAL A 220 -15.88 -12.85 -0.91
CA VAL A 220 -15.73 -11.75 -1.86
C VAL A 220 -15.63 -12.31 -3.27
N ASP A 221 -16.03 -11.50 -4.25
CA ASP A 221 -15.86 -11.85 -5.65
C ASP A 221 -14.40 -11.60 -6.06
N VAL A 222 -13.91 -12.45 -6.94
CA VAL A 222 -12.53 -12.41 -7.44
C VAL A 222 -12.58 -12.39 -8.95
N TRP A 223 -11.78 -11.51 -9.55
CA TRP A 223 -11.51 -11.49 -10.97
C TRP A 223 -10.07 -11.93 -11.24
N SER A 224 -9.85 -12.68 -12.31
CA SER A 224 -8.55 -12.65 -12.97
C SER A 224 -8.41 -11.34 -13.73
N VAL A 225 -7.17 -10.87 -13.93
CA VAL A 225 -6.94 -9.66 -14.73
C VAL A 225 -7.46 -9.86 -16.15
N ASP A 226 -7.15 -11.01 -16.76
CA ASP A 226 -7.52 -11.30 -18.13
C ASP A 226 -9.05 -11.35 -18.33
N ASP A 227 -9.79 -11.99 -17.42
CA ASP A 227 -11.26 -12.03 -17.50
C ASP A 227 -11.88 -10.64 -17.30
N TYR A 228 -11.35 -9.84 -16.36
CA TYR A 228 -11.84 -8.47 -16.12
C TYR A 228 -11.66 -7.59 -17.36
N LEU A 229 -10.47 -7.64 -17.97
CA LEU A 229 -10.16 -6.86 -19.17
C LEU A 229 -11.07 -7.28 -20.33
N ALA A 230 -11.28 -8.59 -20.52
CA ALA A 230 -12.18 -9.10 -21.55
C ALA A 230 -13.64 -8.66 -21.34
N ASP A 231 -14.16 -8.75 -20.11
CA ASP A 231 -15.54 -8.36 -19.77
C ASP A 231 -15.80 -6.86 -19.98
N ASN A 232 -14.77 -6.03 -19.75
CA ASN A 232 -14.86 -4.58 -19.89
C ASN A 232 -14.39 -4.05 -21.25
N GLY A 233 -14.00 -4.94 -22.19
CA GLY A 233 -13.54 -4.57 -23.52
C GLY A 233 -12.23 -3.76 -23.52
N ILE A 234 -11.36 -3.99 -22.55
CA ILE A 234 -10.07 -3.32 -22.39
C ILE A 234 -8.98 -4.21 -23.02
N PRO A 235 -8.25 -3.76 -24.06
CA PRO A 235 -7.17 -4.54 -24.65
C PRO A 235 -6.03 -4.78 -23.66
N SER A 236 -5.45 -5.98 -23.63
CA SER A 236 -4.38 -6.31 -22.69
C SER A 236 -3.12 -5.47 -22.90
N GLU A 237 -2.84 -5.08 -24.15
CA GLU A 237 -1.74 -4.18 -24.53
C GLU A 237 -1.93 -2.74 -24.06
N SER A 238 -3.16 -2.33 -23.71
CA SER A 238 -3.42 -0.96 -23.26
C SER A 238 -3.15 -0.77 -21.77
N VAL A 239 -2.94 -1.85 -21.01
CA VAL A 239 -2.57 -1.78 -19.59
C VAL A 239 -1.15 -1.24 -19.46
N ASN A 240 -0.99 -0.02 -18.95
CA ASN A 240 0.32 0.62 -18.84
C ASN A 240 0.90 0.53 -17.44
N VAL A 241 0.06 0.50 -16.41
CA VAL A 241 0.48 0.48 -15.02
C VAL A 241 -0.28 -0.58 -14.26
N VAL A 242 0.44 -1.35 -13.45
CA VAL A 242 -0.16 -2.22 -12.45
C VAL A 242 0.45 -1.89 -11.11
N ARG A 243 -0.41 -1.59 -10.14
CA ARG A 243 -0.02 -1.34 -8.76
C ARG A 243 -0.74 -2.34 -7.86
N MET A 244 0.03 -3.03 -7.02
CA MET A 244 -0.46 -4.12 -6.17
C MET A 244 0.04 -4.00 -4.73
N ASP A 245 -0.89 -3.98 -3.79
CA ASP A 245 -0.64 -4.09 -2.35
C ASP A 245 -1.79 -4.90 -1.74
N VAL A 246 -1.62 -6.22 -1.66
CA VAL A 246 -2.69 -7.18 -1.29
C VAL A 246 -2.28 -8.16 -0.19
N GLU A 247 -1.21 -7.83 0.54
CA GLU A 247 -0.74 -8.54 1.72
C GLU A 247 -0.49 -10.05 1.48
N GLY A 248 0.22 -10.38 0.39
CA GLY A 248 0.79 -11.70 0.15
C GLY A 248 0.12 -12.54 -0.94
N TYR A 249 -0.61 -11.93 -1.87
CA TYR A 249 -1.19 -12.61 -3.04
C TYR A 249 -0.59 -12.11 -4.37
N GLU A 250 0.40 -11.23 -4.31
CA GLU A 250 0.96 -10.52 -5.46
C GLU A 250 1.58 -11.49 -6.48
N THR A 251 2.25 -12.54 -6.02
CA THR A 251 2.89 -13.54 -6.90
C THR A 251 1.87 -14.34 -7.72
N GLU A 252 0.75 -14.70 -7.10
CA GLU A 252 -0.33 -15.44 -7.74
C GLU A 252 -1.09 -14.56 -8.74
N ILE A 253 -1.26 -13.27 -8.43
CA ILE A 253 -1.85 -12.29 -9.34
C ILE A 253 -0.95 -12.11 -10.57
N VAL A 254 0.35 -11.90 -10.38
CA VAL A 254 1.30 -11.77 -11.51
C VAL A 254 1.28 -13.03 -12.39
N ARG A 255 1.12 -14.22 -11.81
CA ARG A 255 0.95 -15.45 -12.60
C ARG A 255 -0.34 -15.44 -13.43
N GLY A 256 -1.42 -14.85 -12.93
CA GLY A 256 -2.71 -14.75 -13.62
C GLY A 256 -2.82 -13.59 -14.63
N MET A 257 -1.76 -12.81 -14.83
CA MET A 257 -1.71 -11.68 -15.77
C MET A 257 -1.08 -12.06 -17.11
N GLU A 258 -1.24 -13.30 -17.55
CA GLU A 258 -0.51 -13.86 -18.70
C GLU A 258 -0.75 -13.04 -19.98
N SER A 259 -2.00 -12.65 -20.27
CA SER A 259 -2.31 -11.90 -21.49
C SER A 259 -1.70 -10.50 -21.47
N VAL A 260 -1.72 -9.82 -20.32
CA VAL A 260 -1.09 -8.51 -20.14
C VAL A 260 0.42 -8.60 -20.35
N LEU A 261 1.07 -9.56 -19.68
CA LEU A 261 2.53 -9.76 -19.80
C LEU A 261 2.94 -10.12 -21.23
N ALA A 262 2.19 -11.00 -21.89
CA ALA A 262 2.44 -11.41 -23.28
C ALA A 262 2.19 -10.27 -24.28
N ALA A 263 1.24 -9.39 -24.01
CA ALA A 263 0.92 -8.21 -24.82
C ALA A 263 1.94 -7.06 -24.63
N SER A 264 3.06 -7.30 -23.96
CA SER A 264 4.00 -6.26 -23.59
C SER A 264 3.33 -5.14 -22.77
N GLY A 265 2.41 -5.48 -21.83
CA GLY A 265 1.91 -4.68 -20.68
C GLY A 265 2.28 -5.30 -19.29
N PRO A 266 2.30 -4.59 -18.13
CA PRO A 266 2.35 -3.14 -17.94
C PRO A 266 3.75 -2.55 -18.10
N LEU A 267 3.86 -1.30 -18.54
CA LEU A 267 5.13 -0.57 -18.67
C LEU A 267 5.75 -0.21 -17.32
N VAL A 268 4.91 0.02 -16.31
CA VAL A 268 5.32 0.25 -14.92
C VAL A 268 4.61 -0.76 -14.02
N LEU A 269 5.38 -1.52 -13.26
CA LEU A 269 4.89 -2.41 -12.22
C LEU A 269 5.30 -1.87 -10.85
N PHE A 270 4.31 -1.67 -9.99
CA PHE A 270 4.51 -1.30 -8.59
C PHE A 270 3.92 -2.41 -7.70
N VAL A 271 4.72 -3.03 -6.85
CA VAL A 271 4.26 -4.18 -6.05
C VAL A 271 4.86 -4.21 -4.66
N GLU A 272 4.05 -4.38 -3.61
CA GLU A 272 4.53 -4.68 -2.26
C GLU A 272 4.73 -6.17 -2.06
N ILE A 273 5.98 -6.60 -1.93
CA ILE A 273 6.37 -7.99 -1.78
C ILE A 273 6.58 -8.30 -0.31
N HIS A 274 6.12 -9.48 0.10
CA HIS A 274 6.25 -10.01 1.46
C HIS A 274 7.06 -11.31 1.43
N PRO A 275 8.41 -11.26 1.34
CA PRO A 275 9.23 -12.44 1.08
C PRO A 275 9.06 -13.57 2.09
N HIS A 276 8.80 -13.25 3.35
CA HIS A 276 8.59 -14.24 4.41
C HIS A 276 7.26 -15.02 4.28
N LEU A 277 6.38 -14.63 3.35
CA LEU A 277 5.15 -15.37 3.03
C LEU A 277 5.32 -16.33 1.87
N LEU A 278 6.46 -16.28 1.19
CA LEU A 278 6.74 -17.05 -0.01
C LEU A 278 7.73 -18.15 0.33
N SER A 279 7.50 -19.34 -0.20
CA SER A 279 8.56 -20.34 -0.30
C SER A 279 9.64 -19.85 -1.28
N ASP A 280 10.87 -20.36 -1.13
CA ASP A 280 11.96 -20.06 -2.06
C ASP A 280 11.56 -20.30 -3.53
N ALA A 281 10.80 -21.37 -3.79
CA ALA A 281 10.33 -21.71 -5.13
C ALA A 281 9.30 -20.73 -5.70
N GLU A 282 8.39 -20.22 -4.87
CA GLU A 282 7.42 -19.18 -5.28
C GLU A 282 8.12 -17.86 -5.56
N TYR A 283 9.04 -17.46 -4.67
CA TYR A 283 9.83 -16.25 -4.84
C TYR A 283 10.69 -16.29 -6.11
N HIS A 284 11.42 -17.38 -6.34
CA HIS A 284 12.22 -17.57 -7.55
C HIS A 284 11.37 -17.52 -8.82
N ARG A 285 10.18 -18.12 -8.79
CA ARG A 285 9.27 -18.10 -9.93
C ARG A 285 8.78 -16.69 -10.22
N PHE A 286 8.41 -15.93 -9.19
CA PHE A 286 8.01 -14.53 -9.33
C PHE A 286 9.11 -13.70 -9.99
N VAL A 287 10.34 -13.78 -9.48
CA VAL A 287 11.50 -13.08 -10.06
C VAL A 287 11.74 -13.49 -11.51
N ALA A 288 11.68 -14.79 -11.81
CA ALA A 288 11.85 -15.31 -13.18
C ALA A 288 10.74 -14.86 -14.13
N THR A 289 9.50 -14.74 -13.66
CA THR A 289 8.37 -14.21 -14.45
C THR A 289 8.60 -12.75 -14.81
N LEU A 290 9.05 -11.92 -13.86
CA LEU A 290 9.36 -10.52 -14.14
C LEU A 290 10.54 -10.36 -15.11
N ASP A 291 11.60 -11.15 -14.92
CA ASP A 291 12.77 -11.15 -15.80
C ASP A 291 12.41 -11.58 -17.23
N ALA A 292 11.63 -12.66 -17.38
CA ALA A 292 11.15 -13.13 -18.67
C ALA A 292 10.21 -12.14 -19.37
N ALA A 293 9.46 -11.34 -18.61
CA ALA A 293 8.63 -10.26 -19.14
C ALA A 293 9.41 -8.98 -19.45
N GLY A 294 10.73 -8.96 -19.22
CA GLY A 294 11.63 -7.85 -19.56
C GLY A 294 11.62 -6.69 -18.57
N PHE A 295 11.20 -6.93 -17.31
CA PHE A 295 11.23 -5.89 -16.29
C PHE A 295 12.65 -5.63 -15.76
N GLU A 296 12.97 -4.36 -15.60
CA GLU A 296 14.16 -3.83 -14.96
C GLU A 296 13.80 -3.17 -13.63
N VAL A 297 14.67 -3.30 -12.63
CA VAL A 297 14.48 -2.67 -11.32
C VAL A 297 14.73 -1.17 -11.42
N VAL A 298 13.79 -0.37 -10.93
CA VAL A 298 13.93 1.09 -10.85
C VAL A 298 14.16 1.53 -9.42
N ASP A 299 13.32 1.05 -8.49
CA ASP A 299 13.47 1.33 -7.07
C ASP A 299 13.05 0.10 -6.25
N VAL A 300 13.77 -0.13 -5.15
CA VAL A 300 13.36 -1.07 -4.10
C VAL A 300 13.28 -0.29 -2.80
N ILE A 301 12.10 -0.26 -2.20
CA ILE A 301 11.77 0.65 -1.11
C ILE A 301 11.24 -0.14 0.08
N SER A 302 11.93 -0.05 1.21
CA SER A 302 11.44 -0.58 2.48
C SER A 302 11.20 0.59 3.40
N GLU A 303 9.94 0.97 3.60
CA GLU A 303 9.59 2.02 4.56
C GLU A 303 8.24 1.77 5.21
N ARG A 304 8.07 2.32 6.42
CA ARG A 304 6.79 2.29 7.14
C ARG A 304 6.21 3.69 7.35
N ILE A 305 7.02 4.66 7.78
CA ILE A 305 6.65 6.08 8.02
C ILE A 305 7.92 6.92 7.82
N THR A 306 7.91 8.05 7.11
CA THR A 306 9.16 8.81 6.83
C THR A 306 9.06 10.32 6.97
N ALA A 307 10.16 10.94 7.43
CA ALA A 307 10.60 12.31 7.15
C ALA A 307 12.13 12.37 7.01
N ARG A 308 12.72 11.37 6.32
CA ARG A 308 14.10 10.81 6.41
C ARG A 308 15.24 11.68 6.99
N PRO A 309 16.13 11.03 7.76
CA PRO A 309 17.44 10.66 7.18
C PRO A 309 17.75 9.15 7.11
N PHE A 310 16.87 8.25 7.57
CA PHE A 310 17.31 6.88 7.89
C PHE A 310 16.63 5.72 7.17
N ASP A 311 15.67 5.93 6.26
CA ASP A 311 14.96 4.78 5.72
C ASP A 311 14.33 5.00 4.36
N GLY A 312 14.64 4.13 3.40
CA GLY A 312 13.65 3.58 2.46
C GLY A 312 13.95 3.61 0.96
N SER A 313 15.21 3.66 0.54
CA SER A 313 15.59 3.16 -0.79
C SER A 313 16.72 2.17 -0.55
N LEU A 314 16.59 0.98 -1.12
CA LEU A 314 17.55 -0.10 -1.03
C LEU A 314 18.36 -0.12 -2.31
N ASP A 315 19.66 -0.36 -2.16
CA ASP A 315 20.60 -0.41 -3.27
C ASP A 315 20.49 -1.79 -3.95
N VAL A 316 19.54 -1.92 -4.87
CA VAL A 316 19.25 -3.14 -5.61
C VAL A 316 19.08 -2.78 -7.08
N GLU A 317 19.98 -3.27 -7.93
CA GLU A 317 19.99 -2.94 -9.37
C GLU A 317 19.35 -4.02 -10.24
N ARG A 318 19.28 -5.27 -9.77
CA ARG A 318 18.80 -6.41 -10.56
C ARG A 318 17.73 -7.19 -9.83
N LEU A 319 16.79 -7.76 -10.58
CA LEU A 319 15.70 -8.58 -10.03
C LEU A 319 16.24 -9.79 -9.21
N LEU A 320 17.35 -10.39 -9.65
CA LEU A 320 17.97 -11.52 -8.95
C LEU A 320 18.53 -11.14 -7.57
N ASP A 321 18.92 -9.87 -7.38
CA ASP A 321 19.49 -9.38 -6.12
C ASP A 321 18.39 -9.07 -5.08
N LEU A 322 17.10 -9.08 -5.48
CA LEU A 322 15.98 -8.92 -4.56
C LEU A 322 15.97 -9.99 -3.45
N ARG A 323 16.50 -11.20 -3.73
CA ARG A 323 16.60 -12.28 -2.75
C ARG A 323 17.48 -11.93 -1.54
N ASP A 324 18.40 -10.97 -1.71
CA ASP A 324 19.33 -10.55 -0.67
C ASP A 324 18.72 -9.44 0.21
N VAL A 325 17.51 -8.97 -0.11
CA VAL A 325 16.75 -8.00 0.67
C VAL A 325 16.21 -8.65 1.94
N LYS A 326 16.87 -8.36 3.08
CA LYS A 326 16.50 -8.86 4.41
C LYS A 326 15.43 -8.00 5.10
N GLN A 327 14.31 -7.75 4.41
CA GLN A 327 13.18 -7.00 4.95
C GLN A 327 11.93 -7.88 4.98
N SER A 328 11.07 -7.68 5.99
CA SER A 328 9.78 -8.39 6.06
C SER A 328 8.80 -7.93 4.97
N GLY A 329 9.06 -6.80 4.33
CA GLY A 329 8.23 -6.33 3.24
C GLY A 329 8.93 -5.16 2.58
N TYR A 330 8.83 -5.09 1.26
CA TYR A 330 9.39 -4.00 0.48
C TYR A 330 8.56 -3.78 -0.78
N LYS A 331 8.55 -2.55 -1.27
CA LYS A 331 7.95 -2.17 -2.53
C LYS A 331 8.99 -2.26 -3.64
N LEU A 332 8.62 -2.88 -4.75
CA LEU A 332 9.38 -2.91 -5.98
C LEU A 332 8.69 -2.01 -7.00
N VAL A 333 9.44 -1.04 -7.54
CA VAL A 333 9.10 -0.33 -8.76
C VAL A 333 9.95 -0.93 -9.87
N ALA A 334 9.30 -1.52 -10.86
CA ALA A 334 9.94 -2.10 -12.02
C ALA A 334 9.36 -1.51 -13.30
N LYS A 335 10.20 -1.38 -14.33
CA LYS A 335 9.79 -0.86 -15.64
C LYS A 335 10.23 -1.78 -16.74
N ARG A 336 9.58 -1.66 -17.89
CA ARG A 336 10.10 -2.20 -19.15
C ARG A 336 9.90 -1.19 -20.25
N SER A 337 10.71 -1.32 -21.29
CA SER A 337 10.63 -0.45 -22.45
C SER A 337 9.26 -0.57 -23.13
N ALA A 338 8.75 0.56 -23.60
CA ALA A 338 7.50 0.66 -24.36
C ALA A 338 7.64 0.10 -25.78
#